data_AF-A0A846L2J1-F1
#
_entry.id   AF-A0A846L2J1-F1
#
_cell.length_a   1.000
_cell.length_b   1.000
_cell.length_c   1.000
_cell.angle_alpha   90.00
_cell.angle_beta   90.00
_cell.angle_gamma   90.00
#
_symmetry.space_group_name_H-M   'P 1'
#
loop_
_entity.id
_entity.type
_entity.pdbx_description
1 polymer ?
#
loop_
_entity_poly.entity_id
_entity_poly.type
_entity_poly.pdbx_seq_one_letter_code
_entity_poly.pdbx_strand_id
1 'polypeptide(L)'
;MKGRGPHFKLAIDQHEVFKQTVLELQHNRNGGRIRGEDILQLMQEKFGVDCSIDTVYRTLARVNLVWITGRSIHPKVNLEAQETFKKTSKKL
;
A
#
# COMPACT_ATOMS: atom_id res chain seq x y z
N MET A 1 -34.09 -10.52 9.69
CA MET A 1 -32.90 -9.86 10.31
C MET A 1 -31.79 -9.81 9.26
N LYS A 2 -31.59 -8.69 8.57
CA LYS A 2 -30.51 -8.58 7.57
C LYS A 2 -29.33 -7.90 8.28
N GLY A 3 -28.43 -8.73 8.81
CA GLY A 3 -27.23 -8.27 9.50
C GLY A 3 -26.54 -7.21 8.64
N ARG A 4 -26.27 -6.05 9.24
CA ARG A 4 -25.62 -4.91 8.61
C ARG A 4 -24.20 -5.31 8.27
N GLY A 5 -24.03 -5.97 7.13
CA GLY A 5 -22.74 -6.21 6.52
C GLY A 5 -22.04 -4.87 6.39
N PRO A 6 -20.72 -4.80 6.65
CA PRO A 6 -20.05 -3.52 6.74
C PRO A 6 -20.26 -2.73 5.43
N HIS A 7 -20.71 -1.48 5.55
CA HIS A 7 -20.97 -0.62 4.40
C HIS A 7 -19.62 -0.20 3.81
N PHE A 8 -19.17 -0.90 2.77
CA PHE A 8 -17.90 -0.60 2.11
C PHE A 8 -18.11 0.49 1.09
N LYS A 9 -17.17 1.44 1.06
CA LYS A 9 -17.22 2.58 0.14
C LYS A 9 -16.63 2.25 -1.23
N LEU A 10 -15.97 1.10 -1.40
CA LEU A 10 -15.49 0.60 -2.69
C LEU A 10 -16.16 -0.74 -3.05
N ALA A 11 -16.57 -0.86 -4.30
CA ALA A 11 -17.03 -2.11 -4.89
C ALA A 11 -15.84 -3.07 -5.13
N ILE A 12 -16.12 -4.36 -5.31
CA ILE A 12 -15.10 -5.39 -5.55
C ILE A 12 -14.25 -5.06 -6.80
N ASP A 13 -14.89 -4.53 -7.85
CA ASP A 13 -14.25 -4.03 -9.07
C ASP A 13 -13.23 -2.93 -8.80
N GLN A 14 -13.50 -2.09 -7.80
CA GLN A 14 -12.65 -0.96 -7.44
C GLN A 14 -11.46 -1.38 -6.57
N HIS A 15 -11.45 -2.59 -6.02
CA HIS A 15 -10.34 -3.08 -5.20
C HIS A 15 -9.06 -3.29 -6.00
N GLU A 16 -9.16 -3.79 -7.23
CA GLU A 16 -8.00 -4.01 -8.09
C GLU A 16 -7.39 -2.68 -8.53
N VAL A 17 -8.25 -1.75 -8.97
CA VAL A 17 -7.86 -0.38 -9.33
C VAL A 17 -7.23 0.34 -8.14
N PHE A 18 -7.82 0.22 -6.95
CA PHE A 18 -7.26 0.77 -5.71
C PHE A 18 -5.88 0.19 -5.40
N LYS A 19 -5.73 -1.14 -5.52
CA LYS A 19 -4.45 -1.83 -5.28
C LYS A 19 -3.36 -1.32 -6.22
N GLN A 20 -3.64 -1.25 -7.53
CA GLN A 20 -2.69 -0.71 -8.49
C GLN A 20 -2.32 0.75 -8.20
N THR A 21 -3.32 1.58 -7.95
CA THR A 21 -3.10 3.01 -7.66
C THR A 21 -2.23 3.22 -6.42
N VAL A 22 -2.44 2.44 -5.36
CA VAL A 22 -1.62 2.49 -4.13
C VAL A 22 -0.18 2.03 -4.39
N LEU A 23 0.03 1.02 -5.25
CA LEU A 23 1.36 0.57 -5.66
C LEU A 23 2.08 1.61 -6.52
N GLU A 24 1.37 2.25 -7.46
CA GLU A 24 1.91 3.34 -8.28
C GLU A 24 2.25 4.57 -7.43
N LEU A 25 1.40 4.93 -6.47
CA LEU A 25 1.69 5.99 -5.50
C LEU A 25 2.98 5.68 -4.75
N GLN A 26 3.16 4.41 -4.35
CA GLN A 26 4.34 3.97 -3.61
C GLN A 26 5.60 3.96 -4.47
N HIS A 27 5.47 3.64 -5.76
CA HIS A 27 6.56 3.64 -6.72
C HIS A 27 6.99 5.06 -7.11
N ASN A 28 6.03 5.96 -7.37
CA ASN A 28 6.29 7.37 -7.68
C ASN A 28 6.93 8.13 -6.52
N ARG A 29 6.68 7.70 -5.28
CA ARG A 29 7.27 8.28 -4.09
C ARG A 29 8.72 7.80 -3.94
N ASN A 30 9.64 8.47 -4.63
CA ASN A 30 11.08 8.18 -4.73
C ASN A 30 11.82 8.14 -3.37
N GLY A 31 11.60 7.09 -2.57
CA GLY A 31 12.26 6.85 -1.28
C GLY A 31 11.48 7.30 -0.05
N GLY A 32 10.19 7.64 -0.17
CA GLY A 32 9.35 8.08 0.94
C GLY A 32 8.35 7.02 1.44
N ARG A 33 8.08 7.00 2.76
CA ARG A 33 7.03 6.16 3.36
C ARG A 33 5.65 6.70 3.04
N ILE A 34 4.76 5.94 2.43
CA ILE A 34 3.34 6.31 2.33
C ILE A 34 2.70 6.25 3.72
N ARG A 35 2.02 7.32 4.12
CA ARG A 35 1.19 7.36 5.33
C ARG A 35 -0.25 7.03 4.97
N GLY A 36 -1.03 6.62 5.97
CA GLY A 36 -2.47 6.44 5.77
C GLY A 36 -3.16 7.71 5.27
N GLU A 37 -2.63 8.89 5.62
CA GLU A 37 -3.12 10.20 5.16
C GLU A 37 -2.96 10.39 3.65
N ASP A 38 -1.83 9.95 3.08
CA ASP A 38 -1.60 9.99 1.62
C ASP A 38 -2.64 9.13 0.89
N ILE A 39 -2.95 7.96 1.44
CA ILE A 39 -3.95 7.04 0.87
C ILE A 39 -5.36 7.60 1.09
N LEU A 40 -5.61 8.28 2.21
CA LEU A 40 -6.87 8.96 2.46
C LEU A 40 -7.14 10.04 1.40
N GLN A 41 -6.15 10.91 1.15
CA GLN A 41 -6.24 11.93 0.11
C GLN A 41 -6.41 11.29 -1.27
N LEU A 42 -5.70 10.19 -1.55
CA LEU A 42 -5.85 9.44 -2.79
C LEU A 42 -7.26 8.86 -2.96
N MET A 43 -7.88 8.33 -1.90
CA MET A 43 -9.26 7.84 -1.94
C MET A 43 -10.26 8.96 -2.23
N GLN A 44 -10.04 10.14 -1.67
CA GLN A 44 -10.87 11.31 -1.95
C GLN A 44 -10.68 11.82 -3.38
N GLU A 45 -9.46 11.90 -3.88
CA GLU A 45 -9.13 12.48 -5.18
C GLU A 45 -9.45 11.54 -6.35
N LYS A 46 -9.07 10.26 -6.26
CA LYS A 46 -9.27 9.27 -7.33
C LYS A 46 -10.66 8.66 -7.34
N PHE A 47 -11.22 8.41 -6.15
CA PHE A 47 -12.49 7.68 -6.02
C PHE A 47 -13.65 8.56 -5.54
N GLY A 48 -13.39 9.84 -5.20
CA GLY A 48 -14.42 10.73 -4.66
C GLY A 48 -14.94 10.28 -3.29
N VAL A 49 -14.18 9.44 -2.58
CA VAL A 49 -14.65 8.81 -1.35
C VAL A 49 -14.07 9.54 -0.14
N ASP A 50 -14.89 10.39 0.47
CA ASP A 50 -14.59 10.91 1.81
C ASP A 50 -14.63 9.77 2.83
N CYS A 51 -13.53 9.52 3.54
CA CYS A 51 -13.36 8.43 4.50
C CYS A 51 -12.64 8.88 5.76
N SER A 52 -12.67 8.03 6.79
CA SER A 52 -11.73 8.18 7.91
C SER A 52 -10.50 7.30 7.68
N ILE A 53 -9.39 7.62 8.34
CA ILE A 53 -8.15 6.86 8.32
C ILE A 53 -8.35 5.37 8.68
N ASP A 54 -9.29 5.06 9.57
CA ASP A 54 -9.67 3.68 9.90
C ASP A 54 -10.23 2.93 8.69
N THR A 55 -11.07 3.60 7.90
CA THR A 55 -11.64 3.02 6.67
C THR A 55 -10.57 2.76 5.62
N VAL A 56 -9.54 3.61 5.56
CA VAL A 56 -8.36 3.38 4.72
C VAL A 56 -7.66 2.08 5.11
N TYR A 57 -7.35 1.90 6.40
CA TYR A 57 -6.69 0.67 6.89
C TYR A 57 -7.55 -0.57 6.67
N ARG A 58 -8.87 -0.48 6.86
CA ARG A 58 -9.81 -1.59 6.56
C ARG A 58 -9.84 -1.93 5.06
N THR A 59 -9.73 -0.93 4.19
CA THR A 59 -9.65 -1.14 2.73
C THR A 59 -8.32 -1.80 2.36
N LEU A 60 -7.20 -1.33 2.91
CA LEU A 60 -5.87 -1.92 2.72
C LEU A 60 -5.79 -3.36 3.21
N ALA A 61 -6.43 -3.68 4.34
CA ALA A 61 -6.51 -5.04 4.87
C ALA A 61 -7.14 -6.03 3.88
N ARG A 62 -8.15 -5.58 3.13
CA ARG A 62 -8.86 -6.43 2.18
C ARG A 62 -8.09 -6.70 0.90
N VAL A 63 -7.33 -5.71 0.42
CA VAL A 63 -6.45 -5.87 -0.74
C VAL A 63 -5.07 -6.43 -0.39
N ASN A 64 -4.88 -6.82 0.88
CA ASN A 64 -3.62 -7.35 1.41
C ASN A 64 -2.43 -6.37 1.26
N LEU A 65 -2.68 -5.07 1.47
CA LEU A 65 -1.69 -3.99 1.35
C LEU A 65 -1.37 -3.27 2.68
N VAL A 66 -1.78 -3.78 3.84
CA VAL A 66 -1.49 -3.16 5.15
C VAL A 66 0.02 -2.98 5.39
N TRP A 67 0.84 -3.81 4.76
CA TRP A 67 2.29 -3.73 4.85
C TRP A 67 2.85 -2.44 4.22
N ILE A 68 2.15 -1.78 3.29
CA ILE A 68 2.67 -0.60 2.56
C ILE A 68 2.75 0.65 3.44
N THR A 69 1.84 0.78 4.41
CA THR A 69 1.84 1.90 5.38
C THR A 69 2.76 1.63 6.57
N GLY A 70 3.03 0.35 6.87
CA GLY A 70 3.84 -0.09 8.00
C GLY A 70 5.32 -0.25 7.67
N ARG A 71 5.64 -0.72 6.46
CA ARG A 71 7.00 -0.87 5.97
C ARG A 71 7.28 0.29 5.03
N SER A 72 8.20 1.19 5.41
CA SER A 72 8.84 2.03 4.39
C SER A 72 9.40 1.10 3.33
N ILE A 73 9.12 1.35 2.06
CA ILE A 73 9.98 0.84 1.01
C ILE A 73 11.34 1.43 1.29
N HIS A 74 12.22 0.64 1.88
CA HIS A 74 13.61 1.00 1.92
C HIS A 74 14.06 1.00 0.46
N PRO A 75 14.53 2.14 -0.10
CA PRO A 75 15.12 2.19 -1.45
C PRO A 75 16.36 1.27 -1.60
N LYS A 76 16.75 0.58 -0.52
CA LYS A 76 17.80 -0.42 -0.42
C LYS A 76 17.36 -1.86 -0.72
N VAL A 77 16.17 -2.11 -1.28
CA VAL A 77 15.95 -3.31 -2.12
C VAL A 77 16.64 -3.10 -3.49
N ASN A 78 17.90 -2.68 -3.41
CA ASN A 78 18.82 -2.77 -4.51
C ASN A 78 19.18 -4.27 -4.59
N LEU A 79 18.43 -5.03 -5.38
CA LEU A 79 18.73 -6.45 -5.63
C LEU A 79 20.21 -6.63 -6.01
N GLU A 80 20.78 -5.66 -6.73
CA GLU A 80 22.20 -5.60 -7.10
C GLU A 80 23.15 -5.53 -5.89
N ALA A 81 22.78 -4.82 -4.82
CA ALA A 81 23.58 -4.72 -3.60
C ALA A 81 23.52 -6.01 -2.75
N GLN A 82 22.38 -6.74 -2.76
CA GLN A 82 22.26 -8.04 -2.10
C GLN A 82 23.02 -9.16 -2.84
N GLU A 83 23.02 -9.14 -4.17
CA GLU A 83 23.79 -10.08 -5.00
C GLU A 83 25.31 -9.91 -4.80
N THR A 84 25.77 -8.67 -4.61
CA THR A 84 27.20 -8.38 -4.37
C THR A 84 27.67 -8.87 -2.99
N PHE A 85 26.83 -8.78 -1.95
CA PHE A 85 27.18 -9.23 -0.59
C PHE A 85 27.27 -10.77 -0.48
N LYS A 86 26.48 -11.53 -1.24
CA LYS A 86 26.56 -13.01 -1.25
C LYS A 86 27.85 -13.56 -1.85
N LYS A 87 28.56 -12.80 -2.71
CA LYS A 87 29.78 -13.27 -3.37
C LYS A 87 31.04 -13.20 -2.50
N THR A 88 31.07 -12.37 -1.46
CA THR A 88 32.24 -12.21 -0.57
C THR A 88 32.21 -13.06 0.69
N SER A 89 31.07 -13.67 1.05
CA SER A 89 30.95 -14.51 2.25
C SER A 89 31.40 -15.98 2.06
N LYS A 90 32.16 -16.28 1.01
CA LYS A 90 32.85 -17.58 0.81
C LYS A 90 34.33 -17.36 0.47
N LYS A 91 35.08 -16.80 1.41
CA LYS A 91 36.54 -17.00 1.50
C LYS A 91 37.01 -16.43 2.83
N LEU A 92 37.03 -17.28 3.85
CA LEU A 92 37.99 -17.30 4.94
C LEU A 92 38.01 -18.73 5.49
#